data_AF-A0AA92ECA7-F1
#
_entry.id   AF-A0AA92ECA7-F1
#
_cell.length_a   1.000
_cell.length_b   1.000
_cell.length_c   1.000
_cell.angle_alpha   90.00
_cell.angle_beta   90.00
_cell.angle_gamma   90.00
#
_symmetry.space_group_name_H-M   'P 1'
#
loop_
_entity.id
_entity.type
_entity.pdbx_description
1 polymer ?
#
loop_
_entity_poly.entity_id
_entity_poly.type
_entity_poly.pdbx_seq_one_letter_code
_entity_poly.pdbx_strand_id
1 'polypeptide(L)'
;MKLSLDLQKKIQLVLGREILPEECGNVESFSYFSESDVADIRVLEKKSGVLAISYIRYRLQGNVELDRAVSYYGSVIQHGMTVEEWLKG
;
A
#
# COMPACT_ATOMS: atom_id res chain seq x y z
N MET A 1 -8.74 -6.40 -3.81
CA MET A 1 -8.63 -7.46 -2.80
C MET A 1 -9.37 -6.96 -1.59
N LYS A 2 -10.40 -7.67 -1.14
CA LYS A 2 -11.11 -7.29 0.07
C LYS A 2 -10.22 -7.59 1.28
N LEU A 3 -10.01 -6.62 2.16
CA LEU A 3 -9.33 -6.87 3.43
C LEU A 3 -10.24 -7.71 4.33
N SER A 4 -9.64 -8.61 5.12
CA SER A 4 -10.38 -9.22 6.23
C SER A 4 -10.67 -8.15 7.29
N LEU A 5 -11.75 -8.35 8.07
CA LEU A 5 -12.13 -7.40 9.13
C LEU A 5 -11.00 -7.17 10.15
N ASP A 6 -10.26 -8.22 10.51
CA ASP A 6 -9.12 -8.12 11.42
C ASP A 6 -8.00 -7.25 10.83
N LEU A 7 -7.67 -7.49 9.56
CA LEU A 7 -6.62 -6.76 8.86
C LEU A 7 -7.00 -5.29 8.68
N GLN A 8 -8.24 -5.02 8.30
CA GLN A 8 -8.77 -3.65 8.21
C GLN A 8 -8.67 -2.92 9.55
N LYS A 9 -9.10 -3.54 10.66
CA LYS A 9 -9.01 -2.95 12.01
C LYS A 9 -7.57 -2.65 12.41
N LYS A 10 -6.63 -3.56 12.10
CA LYS A 10 -5.20 -3.34 12.38
C LYS A 10 -4.62 -2.17 11.60
N ILE A 11 -4.94 -2.07 10.31
CA ILE A 11 -4.49 -0.95 9.48
C ILE A 11 -5.08 0.37 10.00
N GLN A 12 -6.38 0.42 10.28
CA GLN A 12 -7.04 1.61 10.83
C GLN A 12 -6.42 2.05 12.17
N LEU A 13 -6.12 1.10 13.05
CA LEU A 13 -5.46 1.38 14.34
C LEU A 13 -4.07 2.01 14.13
N VAL A 14 -3.30 1.52 13.17
CA VAL A 14 -1.94 2.02 12.89
C VAL A 14 -1.98 3.39 12.23
N LEU A 15 -2.90 3.63 11.30
CA LEU A 15 -3.07 4.92 10.63
C LEU A 15 -3.76 5.97 11.52
N GLY A 16 -4.47 5.56 12.57
CA GLY A 16 -5.25 6.46 13.43
C GLY A 16 -6.47 7.07 12.73
N ARG A 17 -6.94 6.44 11.65
CA ARG A 17 -8.12 6.87 10.87
C ARG A 17 -8.91 5.67 10.38
N GLU A 18 -10.16 5.90 9.98
CA GLU A 18 -10.94 4.89 9.29
C GLU A 18 -10.47 4.70 7.85
N ILE A 19 -10.61 3.47 7.36
CA ILE A 19 -10.42 3.13 5.95
C ILE A 19 -11.79 2.89 5.37
N LEU A 20 -12.14 3.72 4.40
CA LEU A 20 -13.47 3.70 3.81
C LEU A 20 -13.53 2.67 2.67
N PRO A 21 -14.67 2.00 2.45
CA PRO A 21 -14.81 1.02 1.36
C PRO A 21 -14.43 1.57 -0.01
N GLU A 22 -14.62 2.87 -0.25
CA GLU A 22 -14.31 3.57 -1.49
C GLU A 22 -12.79 3.68 -1.73
N GLU A 23 -11.95 3.49 -0.71
CA GLU A 23 -10.49 3.40 -0.89
C GLU A 23 -10.07 2.08 -1.56
N CYS A 24 -10.96 1.07 -1.61
CA CYS A 24 -10.65 -0.21 -2.26
C CYS A 24 -10.60 -0.05 -3.78
N GLY A 25 -9.40 -0.08 -4.36
CA GLY A 25 -9.26 0.04 -5.81
C GLY A 25 -9.36 1.45 -6.35
N ASN A 26 -9.25 2.47 -5.50
CA ASN A 26 -9.29 3.86 -5.94
C ASN A 26 -7.98 4.34 -6.57
N VAL A 27 -6.92 3.53 -6.55
CA VAL A 27 -5.66 3.81 -7.23
C VAL A 27 -5.53 2.86 -8.42
N GLU A 28 -5.40 3.40 -9.63
CA GLU A 28 -5.33 2.59 -10.85
C GLU A 28 -3.99 1.89 -11.03
N SER A 29 -2.89 2.52 -10.60
CA SER A 29 -1.53 2.02 -10.77
C SER A 29 -0.59 2.58 -9.70
N PHE A 30 0.58 1.97 -9.52
CA PHE A 30 1.57 2.43 -8.54
C PHE A 30 2.01 3.89 -8.73
N SER A 31 1.98 4.41 -9.97
CA SER A 31 2.34 5.80 -10.27
C SER A 31 1.31 6.81 -9.78
N TYR A 32 0.10 6.36 -9.46
CA TYR A 32 -0.98 7.20 -8.95
C TYR A 32 -1.08 7.22 -7.43
N PHE A 33 -0.15 6.59 -6.71
CA PHE A 33 -0.05 6.80 -5.26
C PHE A 33 0.36 8.25 -4.98
N SER A 34 -0.49 8.96 -4.25
CA SER A 34 -0.19 10.31 -3.77
C SER A 34 0.89 10.28 -2.68
N GLU A 35 1.49 11.44 -2.37
CA GLU A 35 2.44 11.56 -1.26
C GLU A 35 1.82 11.12 0.08
N SER A 36 0.53 11.43 0.31
CA SER A 36 -0.21 10.96 1.48
C SER A 36 -0.36 9.45 1.52
N ASP A 37 -0.57 8.80 0.37
CA ASP A 37 -0.67 7.34 0.33
C ASP A 37 0.67 6.69 0.66
N VAL A 38 1.76 7.22 0.09
CA VAL A 38 3.12 6.76 0.39
C VAL A 38 3.45 6.98 1.87
N ALA A 39 3.01 8.09 2.46
CA ALA A 39 3.16 8.35 3.89
C ALA A 39 2.40 7.32 4.74
N ASP A 40 1.14 7.04 4.43
CA ASP A 40 0.34 6.00 5.10
C ASP A 40 1.01 4.62 4.98
N ILE A 41 1.48 4.25 3.79
CA ILE A 41 2.21 3.00 3.55
C ILE A 41 3.49 2.93 4.40
N ARG A 42 4.24 4.03 4.54
CA ARG A 42 5.43 4.11 5.40
C ARG A 42 5.08 4.01 6.89
N VAL A 43 3.96 4.57 7.33
CA VAL A 43 3.48 4.40 8.72
C VAL A 43 3.16 2.93 9.00
N LEU A 44 2.52 2.25 8.06
CA LEU A 44 2.24 0.82 8.14
C LEU A 44 3.52 -0.02 8.11
N GLU A 45 4.47 0.32 7.24
CA GLU A 45 5.76 -0.35 7.10
C GLU A 45 6.52 -0.41 8.42
N LYS A 46 6.59 0.72 9.13
CA LYS A 46 7.24 0.83 10.45
C LYS A 46 6.64 -0.09 11.51
N LYS A 47 5.40 -0.54 11.33
CA LYS A 47 4.72 -1.49 12.23
C LYS A 47 4.78 -2.91 11.71
N SER A 48 4.57 -3.10 10.41
CA SER A 48 4.55 -4.40 9.76
C SER A 48 4.54 -4.25 8.24
N GLY A 49 5.54 -4.85 7.57
CA GLY A 49 5.56 -4.94 6.11
C GLY A 49 4.32 -5.66 5.54
N VAL A 50 3.74 -6.62 6.26
CA VAL A 50 2.50 -7.30 5.84
C VAL A 50 1.32 -6.35 5.79
N LEU A 51 1.20 -5.43 6.75
CA LEU A 51 0.15 -4.40 6.75
C LEU A 51 0.33 -3.44 5.57
N ALA A 52 1.57 -3.00 5.33
CA ALA A 52 1.90 -2.13 4.20
C ALA A 52 1.56 -2.79 2.85
N ILE A 53 2.03 -4.01 2.60
CA ILE A 53 1.76 -4.76 1.37
C ILE A 53 0.25 -5.01 1.19
N SER A 54 -0.44 -5.36 2.27
CA SER A 54 -1.89 -5.58 2.23
C SER A 54 -2.64 -4.31 1.86
N TYR A 55 -2.22 -3.17 2.41
CA TYR A 55 -2.82 -1.87 2.12
C TYR A 55 -2.54 -1.42 0.67
N ILE A 56 -1.32 -1.61 0.17
CA ILE A 56 -0.97 -1.38 -1.25
C ILE A 56 -1.93 -2.16 -2.16
N ARG A 57 -2.07 -3.48 -1.93
CA ARG A 57 -2.96 -4.33 -2.73
C ARG A 57 -4.43 -3.97 -2.57
N TYR A 58 -4.84 -3.48 -1.41
CA TYR A 58 -6.20 -3.00 -1.18
C TYR A 58 -6.51 -1.75 -2.02
N ARG A 59 -5.62 -0.76 -1.99
CA ARG A 59 -5.75 0.49 -2.78
C ARG A 59 -5.75 0.25 -4.29
N LEU A 60 -5.04 -0.79 -4.76
CA LEU A 60 -4.98 -1.21 -6.17
C LEU A 60 -6.05 -2.27 -6.57
N GLN A 61 -7.07 -2.49 -5.74
CA GLN A 61 -8.13 -3.50 -5.93
C GLN A 61 -7.64 -4.94 -6.11
N GLY A 62 -6.40 -5.27 -5.76
CA GLY A 62 -5.83 -6.59 -6.01
C GLY A 62 -5.66 -6.90 -7.50
N ASN A 63 -5.73 -5.88 -8.39
CA ASN A 63 -5.33 -5.98 -9.80
C ASN A 63 -3.83 -6.24 -9.96
N VAL A 64 -3.11 -6.36 -8.84
CA VAL A 64 -1.67 -6.49 -8.81
C VAL A 64 -1.27 -7.76 -8.10
N GLU A 65 -0.36 -8.47 -8.75
CA GLU A 65 0.32 -9.66 -8.24
C GLU A 65 1.06 -9.32 -6.93
N LEU A 66 1.09 -10.29 -6.02
CA LEU A 66 1.75 -10.12 -4.72
C LEU A 66 3.22 -9.73 -4.91
N ASP A 67 3.93 -10.38 -5.82
CA ASP A 67 5.35 -10.13 -6.10
C ASP A 67 5.60 -8.69 -6.53
N ARG A 68 4.68 -8.10 -7.29
CA ARG A 68 4.81 -6.72 -7.74
C ARG A 68 4.52 -5.73 -6.62
N ALA A 69 3.56 -6.02 -5.74
CA ALA A 69 3.35 -5.23 -4.52
C ALA A 69 4.55 -5.31 -3.56
N VAL A 70 5.16 -6.48 -3.42
CA VAL A 70 6.39 -6.70 -2.63
C VAL A 70 7.57 -5.94 -3.24
N SER A 71 7.71 -5.96 -4.56
CA SER A 71 8.76 -5.21 -5.28
C SER A 71 8.62 -3.69 -5.07
N TYR A 72 7.41 -3.14 -5.24
CA TYR A 72 7.14 -1.73 -4.95
C TYR A 72 7.45 -1.39 -3.49
N TYR A 73 6.98 -2.22 -2.55
CA TYR A 73 7.27 -2.06 -1.13
C TYR A 73 8.79 -2.03 -0.85
N GLY A 74 9.54 -2.99 -1.38
CA GLY A 74 10.99 -3.03 -1.20
C GLY A 74 11.68 -1.80 -1.79
N SER A 75 11.48 -1.51 -3.07
CA SER A 75 12.23 -0.47 -3.77
C SER A 75 11.79 0.95 -3.39
N VAL A 76 10.48 1.23 -3.43
CA VAL A 76 9.96 2.60 -3.25
C VAL A 76 9.81 2.95 -1.78
N ILE A 77 9.28 2.02 -0.97
CA ILE A 77 8.98 2.31 0.43
C ILE A 77 10.22 2.17 1.30
N GLN A 78 10.96 1.05 1.19
CA GLN A 78 12.12 0.80 2.05
C GLN A 78 13.41 1.45 1.55
N HIS A 79 13.71 1.37 0.25
CA HIS A 79 14.93 1.94 -0.31
C HIS A 79 14.77 3.40 -0.77
N GLY A 80 13.55 3.94 -0.78
CA GLY A 80 13.30 5.34 -1.11
C GLY A 80 13.48 5.69 -2.59
N MET A 81 13.46 4.70 -3.48
CA MET A 81 13.50 4.89 -4.93
C MET A 81 12.23 5.62 -5.42
N THR A 82 12.32 6.42 -6.49
CA THR A 82 11.09 6.97 -7.08
C THR A 82 10.30 5.90 -7.82
N VAL A 83 9.00 6.13 -8.03
CA VAL A 83 8.16 5.17 -8.78
C VAL A 83 8.63 5.07 -10.23
N GLU A 84 9.10 6.17 -10.85
CA GLU A 84 9.63 6.14 -12.22
C GLU A 84 10.94 5.34 -12.33
N GLU A 85 11.82 5.43 -11.33
CA GLU A 85 13.04 4.63 -11.28
C GLU A 85 12.71 3.14 -11.13
N TRP A 86 11.78 2.80 -10.25
CA TRP A 86 11.34 1.43 -10.03
C TRP A 86 10.69 0.81 -11.27
N LEU A 87 9.89 1.57 -12.02
CA LEU A 87 9.23 1.09 -13.24
C LEU A 87 10.19 0.85 -14.43
N LYS A 88 11.42 1.37 -14.37
CA LYS A 88 12.44 1.16 -15.41
C LYS A 88 13.29 -0.09 -15.18
N GLY A 89 13.25 -0.67 -13.98
CA GLY A 89 13.93 -1.91 -13.61
C GLY A 89 13.10 -3.15 -13.92
#